data_AF-A0A1G3WL58-F1
#
_entry.id   AF-A0A1G3WL58-F1
#
_cell.length_a   1.000
_cell.length_b   1.000
_cell.length_c   1.000
_cell.angle_alpha   90.00
_cell.angle_beta   90.00
_cell.angle_gamma   90.00
#
_symmetry.space_group_name_H-M   'P 1'
#
loop_
_entity.id
_entity.type
_entity.pdbx_description
1 polymer ?
#
loop_
_entity_poly.entity_id
_entity_poly.type
_entity_poly.pdbx_seq_one_letter_code
_entity_poly.pdbx_strand_id
1 'polypeptide(L)'
;MARVQTVDPKKKKSNTVPTQNPKSKAELAKTNPKREPSKNEVMFFRIGMSVIALTLVILAIVLVIQYFVKQDEETGPFDDYISINANDLLVITQEDEYGVFGDFSYFDGKEVYEDLRTVLYSNDFIYVYFYRSSDINEELETAILAIEGLSDMAFLFVDLDTETTLFETPGLDHLNLDDTRDNMLLIFDLNAQEFQLEIRVSDILIEINKL
;
A
#
# COMPACT_ATOMS: atom_id res chain seq x y z
N MET A 1 -51.73 -88.25 53.48
CA MET A 1 -52.00 -86.80 53.30
C MET A 1 -51.54 -86.07 54.57
N ALA A 2 -50.98 -84.88 54.59
CA ALA A 2 -50.22 -84.12 53.59
C ALA A 2 -49.32 -83.13 54.36
N ARG A 3 -48.14 -82.78 53.83
CA ARG A 3 -47.13 -81.96 54.51
C ARG A 3 -47.46 -80.46 54.37
N VAL A 4 -47.27 -79.66 55.42
CA VAL A 4 -47.27 -78.18 55.31
C VAL A 4 -46.04 -77.63 56.03
N GLN A 5 -45.19 -76.91 55.28
CA GLN A 5 -44.17 -76.01 55.82
C GLN A 5 -44.78 -74.62 55.96
N THR A 6 -44.42 -73.89 57.02
CA THR A 6 -44.73 -72.48 57.19
C THR A 6 -43.46 -71.63 57.05
N VAL A 7 -43.61 -70.42 56.51
CA VAL A 7 -42.54 -69.49 56.17
C VAL A 7 -42.94 -68.09 56.67
N ASP A 8 -41.95 -67.19 56.82
CA ASP A 8 -42.09 -65.72 56.84
C ASP A 8 -42.62 -65.01 58.13
N PRO A 9 -42.39 -63.68 58.32
CA PRO A 9 -41.16 -62.91 58.04
C PRO A 9 -40.87 -61.68 58.97
N LYS A 10 -39.84 -60.89 58.59
CA LYS A 10 -39.71 -59.40 58.67
C LYS A 10 -39.22 -58.69 59.95
N LYS A 11 -38.83 -57.42 59.73
CA LYS A 11 -37.79 -56.62 60.45
C LYS A 11 -38.11 -55.11 60.33
N LYS A 12 -37.97 -54.31 61.42
CA LYS A 12 -37.34 -52.94 61.52
C LYS A 12 -38.03 -51.87 62.40
N LYS A 13 -37.18 -51.14 63.17
CA LYS A 13 -37.20 -49.70 63.57
C LYS A 13 -38.30 -49.25 64.58
N SER A 14 -38.19 -48.20 65.42
CA SER A 14 -37.23 -47.07 65.66
C SER A 14 -37.41 -46.50 67.10
N ASN A 15 -36.47 -45.69 67.67
CA ASN A 15 -36.74 -44.43 68.46
C ASN A 15 -35.47 -43.71 69.03
N THR A 16 -35.65 -42.55 69.69
CA THR A 16 -34.85 -41.28 69.51
C THR A 16 -35.05 -40.23 70.65
N VAL A 17 -34.20 -39.23 71.03
CA VAL A 17 -32.85 -38.76 70.58
C VAL A 17 -31.82 -38.32 71.71
N PRO A 18 -31.90 -37.15 72.43
CA PRO A 18 -30.75 -36.19 72.45
C PRO A 18 -30.27 -35.55 73.80
N THR A 19 -29.01 -35.05 73.83
CA THR A 19 -28.53 -33.97 74.76
C THR A 19 -27.43 -33.06 74.14
N GLN A 20 -27.44 -31.74 74.42
CA GLN A 20 -26.40 -30.73 74.10
C GLN A 20 -25.56 -30.41 75.37
N ASN A 21 -24.44 -29.66 75.45
CA ASN A 21 -23.83 -28.48 74.77
C ASN A 21 -22.35 -28.33 75.32
N PRO A 22 -21.50 -27.28 75.09
CA PRO A 22 -21.58 -26.06 74.27
C PRO A 22 -20.32 -25.76 73.39
N LYS A 23 -20.17 -24.49 72.96
CA LYS A 23 -19.31 -23.93 71.89
C LYS A 23 -17.81 -23.76 72.21
N SER A 24 -16.99 -23.76 71.16
CA SER A 24 -15.87 -22.82 71.01
C SER A 24 -15.80 -22.30 69.56
N LYS A 25 -15.64 -20.98 69.37
CA LYS A 25 -15.37 -20.36 68.06
C LYS A 25 -13.86 -20.18 67.94
N ALA A 26 -13.21 -20.96 67.09
CA ALA A 26 -11.82 -20.73 66.68
C ALA A 26 -11.78 -20.28 65.21
N GLU A 27 -11.33 -19.04 65.05
CA GLU A 27 -10.83 -18.32 63.87
C GLU A 27 -11.12 -18.82 62.45
N LEU A 28 -11.80 -17.95 61.69
CA LEU A 28 -11.82 -17.92 60.23
C LEU A 28 -10.46 -17.49 59.66
N ALA A 29 -9.47 -18.40 59.69
CA ALA A 29 -8.26 -18.27 58.89
C ALA A 29 -8.33 -19.25 57.71
N LYS A 30 -9.10 -18.91 56.67
CA LYS A 30 -8.98 -19.57 55.36
C LYS A 30 -7.66 -19.13 54.71
N THR A 31 -6.55 -19.72 55.15
CA THR A 31 -5.32 -19.75 54.34
C THR A 31 -5.66 -20.47 53.05
N ASN A 32 -5.78 -19.71 51.96
CA ASN A 32 -6.02 -20.27 50.64
C ASN A 32 -4.78 -21.11 50.28
N PRO A 33 -4.85 -22.46 50.23
CA PRO A 33 -3.67 -23.25 49.95
C PRO A 33 -3.20 -22.90 48.55
N LYS A 34 -1.91 -22.63 48.40
CA LYS A 34 -1.28 -22.31 47.11
C LYS A 34 -1.39 -23.56 46.22
N ARG A 35 -2.47 -23.65 45.45
CA ARG A 35 -2.85 -24.85 44.70
C ARG A 35 -1.82 -25.08 43.60
N GLU A 36 -1.07 -26.16 43.70
CA GLU A 36 -0.16 -26.59 42.63
C GLU A 36 -0.98 -26.94 41.38
N PRO A 37 -0.56 -26.51 40.18
CA PRO A 37 -1.27 -26.78 38.95
C PRO A 37 -1.23 -28.29 38.65
N SER A 38 -2.38 -28.86 38.30
CA SER A 38 -2.51 -30.27 37.94
C SER A 38 -1.73 -30.58 36.66
N LYS A 39 -1.37 -31.85 36.46
CA LYS A 39 -0.68 -32.32 35.25
C LYS A 39 -1.39 -31.90 33.96
N ASN A 40 -2.73 -31.86 33.97
CA ASN A 40 -3.52 -31.43 32.83
C ASN A 40 -3.43 -29.92 32.61
N GLU A 41 -3.54 -29.10 33.66
CA GLU A 41 -3.37 -27.63 33.57
C GLU A 41 -1.97 -27.26 33.06
N VAL A 42 -0.92 -27.96 33.51
CA VAL A 42 0.46 -27.78 32.99
C VAL A 42 0.57 -28.18 31.52
N MET A 43 -0.13 -29.24 31.10
CA MET A 43 -0.14 -29.68 29.70
C MET A 43 -0.88 -28.68 28.79
N PHE A 44 -2.04 -28.17 29.21
CA PHE A 44 -2.76 -27.12 28.49
C PHE A 44 -1.98 -25.81 28.43
N PHE A 45 -1.28 -25.43 29.50
CA PHE A 45 -0.43 -24.24 29.51
C PHE A 45 0.73 -24.33 28.50
N ARG A 46 1.37 -25.51 28.39
CA ARG A 46 2.41 -25.76 27.37
C ARG A 46 1.85 -25.70 25.95
N ILE A 47 0.70 -26.33 25.71
CA ILE A 47 0.04 -26.29 24.39
C ILE A 47 -0.33 -24.85 24.01
N GLY A 48 -0.92 -24.08 24.95
CA GLY A 48 -1.24 -22.67 24.75
C GLY A 48 -0.01 -21.83 24.41
N MET A 49 1.10 -22.01 25.13
CA MET A 49 2.36 -21.34 24.80
C MET A 49 2.92 -21.74 23.43
N SER A 50 2.82 -23.01 23.03
CA SER A 50 3.25 -23.45 21.70
C SER A 50 2.41 -22.83 20.58
N VAL A 51 1.09 -22.68 20.77
CA VAL A 51 0.23 -21.99 19.80
C VAL A 51 0.59 -20.50 19.69
N ILE A 52 0.82 -19.82 20.82
CA ILE A 52 1.24 -18.40 20.83
C ILE A 52 2.61 -18.23 20.15
N ALA A 53 3.56 -19.12 20.42
CA ALA A 53 4.87 -19.09 19.77
C ALA A 53 4.75 -19.32 18.24
N LEU A 54 3.91 -20.26 17.82
CA LEU A 54 3.68 -20.54 16.40
C LEU A 54 3.02 -19.35 15.68
N THR A 55 2.02 -18.70 16.29
CA THR A 55 1.39 -17.52 15.68
C THR A 55 2.34 -16.34 15.60
N LEU A 56 3.22 -16.13 16.59
CA LEU A 56 4.28 -15.11 16.50
C LEU A 56 5.29 -15.40 15.39
N VAL A 57 5.68 -16.66 15.18
CA VAL A 57 6.57 -17.05 14.07
C VAL A 57 5.90 -16.82 12.72
N ILE A 58 4.62 -17.19 12.56
CA ILE A 58 3.87 -16.93 11.32
C ILE A 58 3.76 -15.42 11.06
N LEU A 59 3.46 -14.62 12.08
CA LEU A 59 3.32 -13.17 11.95
C LEU A 59 4.66 -12.50 11.63
N ALA A 60 5.78 -12.98 12.19
CA ALA A 60 7.12 -12.54 11.82
C ALA A 60 7.46 -12.90 10.36
N ILE A 61 7.10 -14.11 9.89
CA ILE A 61 7.30 -14.50 8.48
C ILE A 61 6.46 -13.61 7.55
N VAL A 62 5.20 -13.31 7.89
CA VAL A 62 4.36 -12.39 7.11
C VAL A 62 4.97 -10.98 7.06
N LEU A 63 5.48 -10.46 8.17
CA LEU A 63 6.16 -9.16 8.20
C LEU A 63 7.45 -9.16 7.35
N VAL A 64 8.24 -10.24 7.39
CA VAL A 64 9.44 -10.39 6.56
C VAL A 64 9.07 -10.46 5.07
N ILE A 65 8.03 -11.22 4.70
CA ILE A 65 7.54 -11.27 3.32
C ILE A 65 7.03 -9.89 2.88
N GLN A 66 6.24 -9.19 3.71
CA GLN A 66 5.78 -7.83 3.39
C GLN A 66 6.93 -6.82 3.27
N TYR A 67 7.99 -6.98 4.06
CA TYR A 67 9.18 -6.13 3.99
C TYR A 67 9.95 -6.33 2.67
N PHE A 68 10.16 -7.58 2.24
CA PHE A 68 10.90 -7.86 1.00
C PHE A 68 10.05 -7.73 -0.27
N VAL A 69 8.75 -8.07 -0.25
CA VAL A 69 7.83 -7.83 -1.37
C VAL A 69 7.66 -6.32 -1.64
N LYS A 70 7.84 -5.46 -0.63
CA LYS A 70 7.93 -4.01 -0.82
C LYS A 70 9.28 -3.51 -1.35
N GLN A 71 10.31 -4.36 -1.44
CA GLN A 71 11.66 -3.99 -1.89
C GLN A 71 12.04 -4.59 -3.25
N ASP A 72 11.45 -5.72 -3.64
CA ASP A 72 11.83 -6.43 -4.87
C ASP A 72 11.08 -5.93 -6.13
N GLU A 73 10.00 -5.15 -5.98
CA GLU A 73 9.30 -4.40 -7.04
C GLU A 73 8.82 -3.04 -6.47
N GLU A 74 9.74 -2.11 -6.23
CA GLU A 74 9.39 -0.68 -6.30
C GLU A 74 9.28 -0.31 -7.79
N THR A 75 8.13 -0.65 -8.39
CA THR A 75 7.65 0.07 -9.57
C THR A 75 7.52 1.53 -9.16
N GLY A 76 8.23 2.42 -9.85
CA GLY A 76 8.03 3.86 -9.69
C GLY A 76 6.57 4.23 -9.94
N PRO A 77 6.10 5.36 -9.38
CA PRO A 77 4.68 5.74 -9.39
C PRO A 77 4.09 5.88 -10.80
N PHE A 78 4.94 6.04 -11.81
CA PHE A 78 4.56 6.24 -13.20
C PHE A 78 5.18 5.21 -14.17
N ASP A 79 5.72 4.09 -13.67
CA ASP A 79 6.38 3.06 -14.49
C ASP A 79 5.43 2.38 -15.49
N ASP A 80 4.14 2.31 -15.17
CA ASP A 80 3.08 1.81 -16.05
C ASP A 80 2.64 2.83 -17.13
N TYR A 81 3.24 4.03 -17.16
CA TYR A 81 2.89 5.13 -18.05
C TYR A 81 4.06 5.54 -18.97
N ILE A 82 3.77 6.40 -19.95
CA ILE A 82 4.72 6.80 -20.99
C ILE A 82 5.77 7.74 -20.42
N SER A 83 6.92 7.18 -20.03
CA SER A 83 8.11 7.92 -19.63
C SER A 83 8.95 8.29 -20.86
N ILE A 84 9.51 9.51 -20.87
CA ILE A 84 10.36 10.04 -21.95
C ILE A 84 11.68 10.57 -21.39
N ASN A 85 12.75 10.52 -22.20
CA ASN A 85 14.05 11.09 -21.83
C ASN A 85 14.23 12.52 -22.40
N ALA A 86 15.33 13.18 -22.04
CA ALA A 86 15.65 14.54 -22.50
C ALA A 86 15.74 14.68 -24.03
N ASN A 87 16.17 13.64 -24.76
CA ASN A 87 16.21 13.66 -26.23
C ASN A 87 14.80 13.50 -26.83
N ASP A 88 13.95 12.67 -26.25
CA ASP A 88 12.56 12.53 -26.69
C ASP A 88 11.79 13.83 -26.46
N LEU A 89 11.97 14.47 -25.30
CA LEU A 89 11.43 15.81 -25.03
C LEU A 89 11.93 16.83 -26.07
N LEU A 90 13.24 16.86 -26.35
CA LEU A 90 13.82 17.75 -27.36
C LEU A 90 13.15 17.57 -28.73
N VAL A 91 12.90 16.32 -29.15
CA VAL A 91 12.21 16.04 -30.42
C VAL A 91 10.73 16.47 -30.38
N ILE A 92 10.04 16.32 -29.25
CA ILE A 92 8.64 16.74 -29.09
C ILE A 92 8.52 18.27 -29.13
N THR A 93 9.49 19.00 -28.56
CA THR A 93 9.47 20.46 -28.41
C THR A 93 10.44 21.21 -29.33
N GLN A 94 11.00 20.57 -30.38
CA GLN A 94 11.83 21.29 -31.35
C GLN A 94 10.97 22.07 -32.34
N GLU A 95 11.50 23.23 -32.75
CA GLU A 95 11.00 24.06 -33.84
C GLU A 95 11.45 23.48 -35.19
N ASP A 96 10.55 23.37 -36.17
CA ASP A 96 10.87 22.91 -37.53
C ASP A 96 11.54 23.99 -38.40
N GLU A 97 11.85 23.69 -39.66
CA GLU A 97 12.46 24.66 -40.59
C GLU A 97 11.57 25.88 -40.92
N TYR A 98 10.29 25.87 -40.52
CA TYR A 98 9.29 26.91 -40.80
C TYR A 98 8.87 27.72 -39.56
N GLY A 99 9.34 27.35 -38.37
CA GLY A 99 8.98 28.00 -37.11
C GLY A 99 7.79 27.37 -36.39
N VAL A 100 7.56 26.07 -36.59
CA VAL A 100 6.41 25.33 -36.06
C VAL A 100 6.90 24.17 -35.18
N PHE A 101 6.33 24.07 -33.98
CA PHE A 101 6.52 22.98 -33.03
C PHE A 101 5.51 21.85 -33.27
N GLY A 102 5.86 20.62 -32.88
CA GLY A 102 4.97 19.46 -32.96
C GLY A 102 5.13 18.57 -34.20
N ASP A 103 6.27 18.63 -34.90
CA ASP A 103 6.59 17.61 -35.92
C ASP A 103 7.10 16.31 -35.26
N PHE A 104 6.17 15.37 -35.06
CA PHE A 104 6.45 14.05 -34.48
C PHE A 104 6.96 13.00 -35.48
N SER A 105 7.28 13.38 -36.73
CA SER A 105 7.72 12.45 -37.78
C SER A 105 8.99 11.66 -37.44
N TYR A 106 9.80 12.14 -36.49
CA TYR A 106 10.94 11.40 -35.93
C TYR A 106 10.54 10.03 -35.32
N PHE A 107 9.34 9.91 -34.77
CA PHE A 107 8.87 8.70 -34.11
C PHE A 107 8.26 7.68 -35.10
N ASP A 108 8.05 8.06 -36.37
CA ASP A 108 7.41 7.17 -37.35
C ASP A 108 8.24 5.94 -37.69
N GLY A 109 7.57 4.79 -37.71
CA GLY A 109 8.17 3.49 -38.02
C GLY A 109 9.07 2.91 -36.91
N LYS A 110 9.11 3.52 -35.72
CA LYS A 110 9.86 3.01 -34.57
C LYS A 110 8.92 2.30 -33.59
N GLU A 111 8.96 0.97 -33.57
CA GLU A 111 8.10 0.11 -32.72
C GLU A 111 8.17 0.49 -31.23
N VAL A 112 9.33 0.90 -30.73
CA VAL A 112 9.54 1.31 -29.32
C VAL A 112 8.72 2.55 -28.91
N TYR A 113 8.30 3.38 -29.87
CA TYR A 113 7.53 4.60 -29.63
C TYR A 113 6.07 4.49 -30.10
N GLU A 114 5.53 3.28 -30.31
CA GLU A 114 4.18 3.11 -30.87
C GLU A 114 3.09 3.73 -29.97
N ASP A 115 3.21 3.55 -28.65
CA ASP A 115 2.29 4.13 -27.65
C ASP A 115 2.44 5.66 -27.54
N LEU A 116 3.69 6.16 -27.40
CA LEU A 116 4.00 7.59 -27.40
C LEU A 116 3.43 8.28 -28.65
N ARG A 117 3.68 7.70 -29.82
CA ARG A 117 3.18 8.22 -31.10
C ARG A 117 1.65 8.23 -31.15
N THR A 118 1.00 7.22 -30.59
CA THR A 118 -0.47 7.13 -30.55
C THR A 118 -1.06 8.28 -29.74
N VAL A 119 -0.53 8.59 -28.55
CA VAL A 119 -1.03 9.71 -27.75
C VAL A 119 -0.67 11.07 -28.37
N LEU A 120 0.53 11.24 -28.92
CA LEU A 120 0.99 12.50 -29.54
C LEU A 120 0.13 12.92 -30.75
N TYR A 121 -0.28 11.97 -31.61
CA TYR A 121 -1.14 12.28 -32.77
C TYR A 121 -2.65 12.35 -32.44
N SER A 122 -3.05 11.99 -31.22
CA SER A 122 -4.48 11.92 -30.82
C SER A 122 -4.92 13.06 -29.90
N ASN A 123 -4.00 13.89 -29.42
CA ASN A 123 -4.25 14.94 -28.43
C ASN A 123 -3.79 16.31 -28.94
N ASP A 124 -4.56 17.36 -28.64
CA ASP A 124 -4.23 18.77 -28.94
C ASP A 124 -3.28 19.41 -27.91
N PHE A 125 -3.19 18.80 -26.73
CA PHE A 125 -2.36 19.25 -25.61
C PHE A 125 -1.41 18.12 -25.19
N ILE A 126 -0.16 18.47 -24.92
CA ILE A 126 0.85 17.57 -24.37
C ILE A 126 1.23 18.08 -22.98
N TYR A 127 1.13 17.20 -22.00
CA TYR A 127 1.51 17.45 -20.62
C TYR A 127 2.80 16.68 -20.34
N VAL A 128 3.83 17.33 -19.82
CA VAL A 128 5.08 16.68 -19.39
C VAL A 128 5.29 16.97 -17.92
N TYR A 129 5.18 15.94 -17.10
CA TYR A 129 5.37 16.02 -15.66
C TYR A 129 6.79 15.58 -15.28
N PHE A 130 7.53 16.52 -14.71
CA PHE A 130 8.88 16.32 -14.20
C PHE A 130 8.79 16.07 -12.70
N TYR A 131 9.38 14.97 -12.23
CA TYR A 131 9.37 14.54 -10.83
C TYR A 131 10.72 13.96 -10.43
N ARG A 132 10.97 13.76 -9.14
CA ARG A 132 12.08 12.94 -8.63
C ARG A 132 11.55 11.61 -8.12
N SER A 133 12.04 10.49 -8.65
CA SER A 133 11.70 9.16 -8.10
C SER A 133 12.18 8.98 -6.65
N SER A 134 13.22 9.71 -6.22
CA SER A 134 13.73 9.65 -4.84
C SER A 134 13.00 10.55 -3.82
N ASP A 135 12.20 11.51 -4.25
CA ASP A 135 11.42 12.42 -3.39
C ASP A 135 10.07 12.78 -4.04
N ILE A 136 9.20 11.76 -4.14
CA ILE A 136 7.90 11.85 -4.80
C ILE A 136 6.93 12.70 -3.97
N ASN A 137 6.25 13.63 -4.64
CA ASN A 137 5.15 14.38 -4.03
C ASN A 137 3.85 13.56 -4.06
N GLU A 138 3.54 12.90 -2.93
CA GLU A 138 2.33 12.05 -2.76
C GLU A 138 1.01 12.75 -3.13
N GLU A 139 0.91 14.09 -2.96
CA GLU A 139 -0.31 14.85 -3.29
C GLU A 139 -0.48 14.99 -4.81
N LEU A 140 0.62 15.26 -5.53
CA LEU A 140 0.62 15.31 -7.00
C LEU A 140 0.44 13.92 -7.62
N GLU A 141 1.13 12.91 -7.10
CA GLU A 141 0.95 11.51 -7.50
C GLU A 141 -0.52 11.09 -7.40
N THR A 142 -1.14 11.30 -6.23
CA THR A 142 -2.55 10.95 -5.99
C THR A 142 -3.49 11.70 -6.94
N ALA A 143 -3.20 12.97 -7.26
CA ALA A 143 -4.00 13.77 -8.17
C ALA A 143 -3.87 13.30 -9.63
N ILE A 144 -2.65 13.00 -10.10
CA ILE A 144 -2.38 12.51 -11.45
C ILE A 144 -3.03 11.13 -11.66
N LEU A 145 -2.80 10.17 -10.76
CA LEU A 145 -3.35 8.82 -10.86
C LEU A 145 -4.88 8.77 -10.71
N ALA A 146 -5.53 9.87 -10.32
CA ALA A 146 -6.98 10.02 -10.28
C ALA A 146 -7.60 10.56 -11.58
N ILE A 147 -6.80 10.99 -12.58
CA ILE A 147 -7.28 11.48 -13.87
C ILE A 147 -7.97 10.34 -14.64
N GLU A 148 -9.21 10.57 -15.08
CA GLU A 148 -9.97 9.58 -15.83
C GLU A 148 -9.45 9.49 -17.29
N GLY A 149 -8.95 8.33 -17.70
CA GLY A 149 -8.40 8.15 -19.06
C GLY A 149 -6.96 8.63 -19.25
N LEU A 150 -6.16 8.76 -18.18
CA LEU A 150 -4.75 9.18 -18.22
C LEU A 150 -3.89 8.43 -19.27
N SER A 151 -4.18 7.15 -19.51
CA SER A 151 -3.48 6.32 -20.52
C SER A 151 -3.70 6.76 -21.97
N ASP A 152 -4.79 7.47 -22.24
CA ASP A 152 -5.21 7.87 -23.59
C ASP A 152 -4.80 9.33 -23.89
N MET A 153 -4.41 10.07 -22.84
CA MET A 153 -3.89 11.43 -22.91
C MET A 153 -2.39 11.45 -23.27
N ALA A 154 -1.93 12.53 -23.90
CA ALA A 154 -0.50 12.79 -24.05
C ALA A 154 0.10 13.35 -22.75
N PHE A 155 -0.01 12.58 -21.66
CA PHE A 155 0.56 12.89 -20.35
C PHE A 155 1.83 12.05 -20.17
N LEU A 156 2.98 12.72 -20.23
CA LEU A 156 4.31 12.13 -20.33
C LEU A 156 5.10 12.39 -19.06
N PHE A 157 5.98 11.46 -18.70
CA PHE A 157 6.70 11.48 -17.42
C PHE A 157 8.21 11.60 -17.63
N VAL A 158 8.87 12.44 -16.82
CA VAL A 158 10.33 12.64 -16.83
C VAL A 158 10.85 12.56 -15.40
N ASP A 159 11.66 11.54 -15.10
CA ASP A 159 12.34 11.41 -13.81
C ASP A 159 13.67 12.19 -13.80
N LEU A 160 13.69 13.27 -13.02
CA LEU A 160 14.82 14.18 -12.82
C LEU A 160 16.01 13.54 -12.07
N ASP A 161 15.84 12.34 -11.50
CA ASP A 161 16.94 11.59 -10.88
C ASP A 161 17.67 10.68 -11.89
N THR A 162 17.01 10.31 -13.00
CA THR A 162 17.64 9.57 -14.11
C THR A 162 18.12 10.50 -15.23
N GLU A 163 17.32 11.50 -15.60
CA GLU A 163 17.57 12.45 -16.69
C GLU A 163 18.53 13.60 -16.29
N THR A 164 19.69 13.22 -15.76
CA THR A 164 20.72 14.15 -15.24
C THR A 164 21.23 15.21 -16.23
N THR A 165 21.06 15.00 -17.54
CA THR A 165 21.48 15.94 -18.59
C THR A 165 20.38 16.87 -19.10
N LEU A 166 19.14 16.76 -18.58
CA LEU A 166 17.97 17.51 -19.04
C LEU A 166 18.25 19.02 -19.12
N PHE A 167 18.73 19.60 -18.03
CA PHE A 167 19.02 21.04 -17.89
C PHE A 167 20.25 21.52 -18.68
N GLU A 168 21.08 20.61 -19.18
CA GLU A 168 22.26 20.92 -20.00
C GLU A 168 22.02 20.66 -21.50
N THR A 169 20.84 20.14 -21.89
CA THR A 169 20.54 19.72 -23.26
C THR A 169 20.25 20.92 -24.16
N PRO A 170 21.12 21.24 -25.15
CA PRO A 170 20.92 22.40 -26.00
C PRO A 170 19.62 22.28 -26.82
N GLY A 171 18.86 23.37 -26.88
CA GLY A 171 17.57 23.40 -27.55
C GLY A 171 16.37 23.29 -26.61
N LEU A 172 16.54 22.83 -25.36
CA LEU A 172 15.48 22.87 -24.33
C LEU A 172 15.38 24.22 -23.60
N ASP A 173 16.34 25.14 -23.82
CA ASP A 173 16.40 26.45 -23.14
C ASP A 173 15.10 27.26 -23.22
N HIS A 174 14.35 27.11 -24.33
CA HIS A 174 13.09 27.83 -24.57
C HIS A 174 11.95 27.41 -23.63
N LEU A 175 12.04 26.22 -23.01
CA LEU A 175 11.06 25.72 -22.04
C LEU A 175 11.21 26.36 -20.65
N ASN A 176 12.32 27.06 -20.39
CA ASN A 176 12.62 27.73 -19.11
C ASN A 176 12.54 26.79 -17.88
N LEU A 177 12.95 25.52 -18.02
CA LEU A 177 12.98 24.54 -16.93
C LEU A 177 13.85 25.04 -15.76
N ASP A 178 13.40 24.83 -14.52
CA ASP A 178 14.04 25.32 -13.29
C ASP A 178 14.74 24.15 -12.57
N ASP A 179 16.07 24.12 -12.61
CA ASP A 179 16.92 23.08 -11.99
C ASP A 179 16.84 23.04 -10.46
N THR A 180 16.25 24.08 -9.85
CA THR A 180 15.98 24.16 -8.41
C THR A 180 14.64 23.55 -7.99
N ARG A 181 13.91 22.91 -8.92
CA ARG A 181 12.61 22.28 -8.69
C ARG A 181 12.68 20.76 -8.78
N ASP A 182 11.95 20.13 -7.87
CA ASP A 182 11.76 18.67 -7.85
C ASP A 182 10.44 18.24 -8.51
N ASN A 183 9.54 19.20 -8.78
CA ASN A 183 8.25 18.96 -9.41
C ASN A 183 7.94 20.11 -10.38
N MET A 184 7.66 19.81 -11.65
CA MET A 184 7.22 20.79 -12.66
C MET A 184 6.21 20.15 -13.61
N LEU A 185 5.28 20.94 -14.15
CA LEU A 185 4.38 20.54 -15.23
C LEU A 185 4.56 21.49 -16.41
N LEU A 186 5.06 20.97 -17.53
CA LEU A 186 5.03 21.65 -18.81
C LEU A 186 3.73 21.30 -19.52
N ILE A 187 3.05 22.31 -20.04
CA ILE A 187 1.86 22.20 -20.88
C ILE A 187 2.22 22.79 -22.24
N PHE A 188 2.03 22.03 -23.30
CA PHE A 188 2.24 22.45 -24.68
C PHE A 188 0.91 22.37 -25.43
N ASP A 189 0.43 23.53 -25.89
CA ASP A 189 -0.75 23.65 -26.77
C ASP A 189 -0.29 23.63 -28.23
N LEU A 190 -0.59 22.54 -28.95
CA LEU A 190 -0.19 22.35 -30.33
C LEU A 190 -0.89 23.33 -31.30
N ASN A 191 -2.08 23.82 -30.94
CA ASN A 191 -2.86 24.73 -31.76
C ASN A 191 -2.46 26.19 -31.55
N ALA A 192 -2.16 26.58 -30.32
CA ALA A 192 -1.64 27.91 -29.99
C ALA A 192 -0.15 28.05 -30.29
N GLN A 193 0.61 26.93 -30.33
CA GLN A 193 2.07 26.91 -30.44
C GLN A 193 2.74 27.60 -29.24
N GLU A 194 2.16 27.41 -28.05
CA GLU A 194 2.60 28.04 -26.79
C GLU A 194 2.96 26.99 -25.73
N PHE A 195 4.01 27.28 -24.97
CA PHE A 195 4.47 26.49 -23.84
C PHE A 195 4.18 27.23 -22.52
N GLN A 196 3.57 26.54 -21.56
CA GLN A 196 3.32 27.03 -20.20
C GLN A 196 4.01 26.08 -19.20
N LEU A 197 4.83 26.63 -18.31
CA LEU A 197 5.53 25.84 -17.27
C LEU A 197 5.02 26.23 -15.88
N GLU A 198 4.40 25.27 -15.20
CA GLU A 198 3.99 25.40 -13.80
C GLU A 198 5.02 24.75 -12.87
N ILE A 199 5.56 25.55 -11.93
CA ILE A 199 6.63 25.15 -11.01
C ILE A 199 6.21 25.14 -9.53
N ARG A 200 4.94 25.45 -9.25
CA ARG A 200 4.37 25.39 -7.89
C ARG A 200 3.39 24.25 -7.81
N VAL A 201 3.53 23.41 -6.79
CA VAL A 201 2.60 22.31 -6.47
C VAL A 201 1.13 22.76 -6.50
N SER A 202 0.81 23.94 -5.94
CA SER A 202 -0.56 24.48 -5.97
C SER A 202 -1.10 24.76 -7.37
N ASP A 203 -0.23 25.22 -8.27
CA ASP A 203 -0.60 25.71 -9.58
C ASP A 203 -0.67 24.50 -10.54
N ILE A 204 0.29 23.57 -10.41
CA ILE A 204 0.26 22.22 -11.03
C ILE A 204 -1.03 21.46 -10.65
N LEU A 205 -1.41 21.44 -9.36
CA LEU A 205 -2.67 20.82 -8.91
C LEU A 205 -3.90 21.50 -9.53
N ILE A 206 -3.89 22.82 -9.72
CA ILE A 206 -5.00 23.53 -10.37
C ILE A 206 -5.14 23.11 -11.83
N GLU A 207 -4.05 22.88 -12.55
CA GLU A 207 -4.08 22.40 -13.94
C GLU A 207 -4.51 20.93 -14.03
N ILE A 208 -3.95 20.05 -13.20
CA ILE A 208 -4.34 18.62 -13.12
C ILE A 208 -5.84 18.45 -12.87
N ASN A 209 -6.43 19.23 -11.95
CA ASN A 209 -7.85 19.14 -11.61
C ASN A 209 -8.81 19.69 -12.69
N LYS A 210 -8.31 20.11 -13.86
CA LYS A 210 -9.12 20.46 -15.04
C LYS A 210 -9.26 19.33 -16.05
N LEU A 211 -8.44 18.27 -15.91
CA LEU A 211 -8.40 17.08 -16.76
C LEU A 211 -9.48 16.08 -16.32
#